data_AF-A0A971TRK5-F1
#
_entry.id   AF-A0A971TRK5-F1
#
_cell.length_a   1.000
_cell.length_b   1.000
_cell.length_c   1.000
_cell.angle_alpha   90.00
_cell.angle_beta   90.00
_cell.angle_gamma   90.00
#
_symmetry.space_group_name_H-M   'P 1'
#
loop_
_entity.id
_entity.type
_entity.pdbx_description
1 polymer ?
#
loop_
_entity_poly.entity_id
_entity_poly.type
_entity_poly.pdbx_seq_one_letter_code
_entity_poly.pdbx_strand_id
1 'polypeptide(L)'
;MFSKGTQLIVRMNPEGVFLGDGVCVPRSAVQVGRSSGKEYAPHSDIFWIRARVVHFTDGVLELDVSAGHPGMVNSFFSQNAADGVVKKLILSGSSTIVSRLTGGNQPVPSWARSEAKAKEPALSSNTYTPRPKAPMPEAPKPRELPVVEYKQAYRFNFADMKIEMGAAIFKAEFKIPTFLRTVAIELRVENEFLKPEMDTIRAYLSKSLKCKMVEVSATIRSQGAEVVSVEASSETVAAIASDLFGEVNQVVIREELKNAIHEDKLVTVDDLFKSVKNSGLNLSDRQFVDELMKMKGFKHSEHMEYLSSQHLCDLMRLRMQTKPFSFVCLLAGKRGCFFVLESVNKTDATYLWRVDATEAESQQNPSLLRAAFAQVEEAISWIRAEGRNPYRNAAPDNFSYIEHDYTSADGFETWKQRLRSIMDGEKSG
;
A
#
# COMPACT_ATOMS: atom_id res chain seq x y z
N MET A 1 20.97 26.29 -32.37
CA MET A 1 20.02 25.20 -31.99
C MET A 1 18.68 25.75 -31.49
N PHE A 2 18.64 26.86 -30.73
CA PHE A 2 17.40 27.38 -30.13
C PHE A 2 16.95 28.72 -30.76
N SER A 3 16.61 28.71 -32.05
CA SER A 3 15.99 29.88 -32.68
C SER A 3 14.55 30.06 -32.19
N LYS A 4 14.08 31.29 -32.04
CA LYS A 4 12.67 31.58 -31.71
C LYS A 4 11.75 30.83 -32.68
N GLY A 5 10.75 30.14 -32.15
CA GLY A 5 9.81 29.32 -32.91
C GLY A 5 10.22 27.85 -33.09
N THR A 6 11.45 27.45 -32.74
CA THR A 6 11.91 26.05 -32.81
C THR A 6 11.07 25.19 -31.87
N GLN A 7 10.62 24.02 -32.33
CA GLN A 7 9.98 23.02 -31.47
C GLN A 7 11.01 22.05 -30.92
N LEU A 8 10.91 21.76 -29.62
CA LEU A 8 11.79 20.85 -28.89
C LEU A 8 10.96 19.81 -28.15
N ILE A 9 11.55 18.63 -27.97
CA ILE A 9 11.10 17.66 -26.98
C ILE A 9 12.00 17.80 -25.77
N VAL A 10 11.40 18.16 -24.64
CA VAL A 10 12.08 18.32 -23.36
C VAL A 10 11.78 17.11 -22.49
N ARG A 11 12.82 16.47 -21.97
CA ARG A 11 12.71 15.42 -20.94
C ARG A 11 13.40 15.90 -19.67
N MET A 12 12.80 15.63 -18.52
CA MET A 12 13.39 15.94 -17.23
C MET A 12 13.40 14.68 -16.35
N ASN A 13 14.54 14.41 -15.73
CA ASN A 13 14.70 13.38 -14.70
C ASN A 13 15.59 13.95 -13.57
N PRO A 14 15.82 13.21 -12.47
CA PRO A 14 16.69 13.64 -11.38
C PRO A 14 18.13 13.96 -11.82
N GLU A 15 18.60 13.37 -12.92
CA GLU A 15 19.96 13.53 -13.44
C GLU A 15 20.13 14.81 -14.29
N GLY A 16 19.09 15.24 -15.03
CA GLY A 16 19.19 16.39 -15.92
C GLY A 16 17.98 16.70 -16.79
N VAL A 17 18.16 17.73 -17.62
CA VAL A 17 17.21 18.22 -18.62
C VAL A 17 17.75 17.91 -20.01
N PHE A 18 16.98 17.19 -20.81
CA PHE A 18 17.32 16.80 -22.18
C PHE A 18 16.54 17.66 -23.16
N LEU A 19 17.23 18.24 -24.13
CA LEU A 19 16.69 19.12 -25.16
C LEU A 19 16.90 18.45 -26.54
N GLY A 20 16.21 17.33 -26.76
CA GLY A 20 16.40 16.44 -27.92
C GLY A 20 17.53 15.42 -27.74
N ASP A 21 17.85 14.69 -28.81
CA ASP A 21 18.70 13.49 -28.79
C ASP A 21 20.20 13.75 -28.52
N GLY A 22 20.63 15.01 -28.62
CA GLY A 22 22.05 15.39 -28.56
C GLY A 22 22.43 16.34 -27.42
N VAL A 23 21.47 16.84 -26.63
CA VAL A 23 21.73 17.91 -25.65
C VAL A 23 21.18 17.53 -24.29
N CYS A 24 22.06 17.44 -23.29
CA CYS A 24 21.73 17.22 -21.89
C CYS A 24 22.39 18.27 -21.00
N VAL A 25 21.62 18.81 -20.07
CA VAL A 25 22.08 19.73 -19.02
C VAL A 25 21.89 19.07 -17.66
N PRO A 26 22.96 18.83 -16.87
CA PRO A 26 22.83 18.26 -15.54
C PRO A 26 21.89 19.07 -14.66
N ARG A 27 21.09 18.39 -13.82
CA ARG A 27 20.10 19.07 -12.96
C ARG A 27 20.72 20.07 -11.99
N SER A 28 21.92 19.77 -11.50
CA SER A 28 22.72 20.66 -10.64
C SER A 28 23.14 21.96 -11.33
N ALA A 29 23.10 22.00 -12.66
CA ALA A 29 23.50 23.14 -13.46
C ALA A 29 22.28 24.01 -13.82
N VAL A 30 21.07 23.44 -13.89
CA VAL A 30 19.88 24.13 -14.41
C VAL A 30 18.79 24.30 -13.35
N GLN A 31 18.30 25.53 -13.21
CA GLN A 31 17.09 25.85 -12.47
C GLN A 31 15.88 25.72 -13.40
N VAL A 32 14.82 25.10 -12.88
CA VAL A 32 13.60 24.79 -13.64
C VAL A 32 12.42 25.46 -12.93
N GLY A 33 11.81 26.43 -13.60
CA GLY A 33 10.71 27.23 -13.06
C GLY A 33 9.47 27.27 -13.95
N ARG A 34 8.33 27.62 -13.37
CA ARG A 34 7.06 27.92 -14.07
C ARG A 34 6.82 29.42 -14.12
N SER A 35 6.02 29.90 -15.08
CA SER A 35 5.63 31.32 -15.17
C SER A 35 4.90 31.87 -13.94
N SER A 36 4.41 31.00 -13.05
CA SER A 36 3.82 31.37 -11.76
C SER A 36 4.85 31.62 -10.63
N GLY A 37 6.16 31.62 -10.93
CA GLY A 37 7.23 31.83 -9.95
C GLY A 37 7.47 30.66 -8.97
N LYS A 38 6.78 29.52 -9.16
CA LYS A 38 6.98 28.32 -8.34
C LYS A 38 8.07 27.45 -8.97
N GLU A 39 9.03 27.04 -8.14
CA GLU A 39 10.07 26.08 -8.52
C GLU A 39 9.47 24.69 -8.74
N TYR A 40 10.09 23.94 -9.65
CA TYR A 40 9.70 22.58 -9.96
C TYR A 40 10.36 21.58 -9.01
N ALA A 41 9.56 20.75 -8.33
CA ALA A 41 10.04 19.77 -7.34
C ALA A 41 10.74 18.56 -8.01
N PRO A 42 11.88 18.07 -7.48
CA PRO A 42 12.78 17.10 -8.13
C PRO A 42 12.36 15.61 -8.05
N HIS A 43 11.25 15.26 -7.42
CA HIS A 43 10.91 13.85 -7.09
C HIS A 43 10.00 13.13 -8.10
N SER A 44 9.66 13.78 -9.21
CA SER A 44 8.75 13.20 -10.19
C SER A 44 9.52 12.82 -11.43
N ASP A 45 9.79 11.53 -11.59
CA ASP A 45 10.43 10.97 -12.78
C ASP A 45 9.54 11.12 -14.02
N ILE A 46 10.18 11.62 -15.09
CA ILE A 46 9.74 11.60 -16.48
C ILE A 46 8.53 12.50 -16.82
N PHE A 47 8.87 13.73 -17.23
CA PHE A 47 7.95 14.67 -17.88
C PHE A 47 8.46 14.92 -19.29
N TRP A 48 7.82 14.29 -20.26
CA TRP A 48 8.04 14.60 -21.67
C TRP A 48 7.13 15.76 -22.03
N ILE A 49 7.71 16.80 -22.59
CA ILE A 49 6.98 18.01 -22.96
C ILE A 49 7.42 18.44 -24.37
N ARG A 50 6.45 18.59 -25.28
CA ARG A 50 6.70 19.29 -26.54
C ARG A 50 6.59 20.78 -26.28
N ALA A 51 7.65 21.53 -26.51
CA ALA A 51 7.66 22.96 -26.24
C ALA A 51 8.22 23.77 -27.42
N ARG A 52 7.76 25.00 -27.56
CA ARG A 52 8.23 25.97 -28.56
C ARG A 52 9.14 26.99 -27.89
N VAL A 53 10.32 27.24 -28.48
CA VAL A 53 11.24 28.27 -28.01
C VAL A 53 10.61 29.65 -28.22
N VAL A 54 10.36 30.36 -27.11
CA VAL A 54 9.85 31.73 -27.11
C VAL A 54 10.99 32.72 -27.12
N HIS A 55 11.99 32.48 -26.26
CA HIS A 55 13.15 33.35 -26.08
C HIS A 55 14.36 32.56 -25.60
N PHE A 56 15.55 32.95 -26.03
CA PHE A 56 16.81 32.41 -25.52
C PHE A 56 17.88 33.49 -25.52
N THR A 57 18.16 34.04 -24.33
CA THR A 57 19.16 35.09 -24.09
C THR A 57 19.76 34.90 -22.70
N ASP A 58 21.05 35.22 -22.54
CA ASP A 58 21.74 35.28 -21.24
C ASP A 58 21.57 34.03 -20.34
N GLY A 59 21.46 32.84 -20.94
CA GLY A 59 21.30 31.59 -20.19
C GLY A 59 19.91 31.31 -19.65
N VAL A 60 18.93 32.08 -20.12
CA VAL A 60 17.51 31.83 -19.89
C VAL A 60 16.90 31.31 -21.19
N LEU A 61 16.44 30.06 -21.17
CA LEU A 61 15.65 29.45 -22.23
C LEU A 61 14.18 29.42 -21.81
N GLU A 62 13.37 30.20 -22.53
CA GLU A 62 11.94 30.31 -22.32
C GLU A 62 11.17 29.47 -23.34
N LEU A 63 10.28 28.62 -22.85
CA LEU A 63 9.57 27.62 -23.63
C LEU A 63 8.05 27.68 -23.38
N ASP A 64 7.27 27.75 -24.46
CA ASP A 64 5.82 27.57 -24.43
C ASP A 64 5.50 26.09 -24.57
N VAL A 65 4.78 25.54 -23.59
CA VAL A 65 4.47 24.12 -23.56
C VAL A 65 3.24 23.86 -24.41
N SER A 66 3.43 23.07 -25.47
CA SER A 66 2.38 22.70 -26.43
C SER A 66 1.71 21.35 -26.16
N ALA A 67 2.33 20.48 -25.34
CA ALA A 67 1.82 19.15 -24.99
C ALA A 67 2.67 18.54 -23.87
N GLY A 68 2.08 17.76 -22.95
CA GLY A 68 2.83 17.05 -21.91
C GLY A 68 2.12 15.80 -21.37
N HIS A 69 2.88 14.81 -20.88
CA HIS A 69 2.32 13.61 -20.23
C HIS A 69 3.14 13.25 -18.98
N PRO A 70 2.58 13.40 -17.76
CA PRO A 70 3.16 12.80 -16.58
C PRO A 70 2.84 11.29 -16.58
N GLY A 71 3.86 10.46 -16.83
CA GLY A 71 3.89 9.10 -16.29
C GLY A 71 3.19 7.96 -17.03
N MET A 72 3.14 7.91 -18.37
CA MET A 72 2.89 6.63 -19.09
C MET A 72 3.44 6.72 -20.52
N VAL A 73 4.64 6.19 -20.83
CA VAL A 73 5.00 5.33 -21.99
C VAL A 73 6.50 4.94 -21.96
N ASN A 74 6.86 3.80 -22.55
CA ASN A 74 8.22 3.21 -22.58
C ASN A 74 9.07 3.57 -23.82
N SER A 75 8.65 4.48 -24.71
CA SER A 75 9.48 4.88 -25.87
C SER A 75 9.19 6.30 -26.39
N PHE A 76 10.18 6.90 -27.07
CA PHE A 76 10.13 8.26 -27.63
C PHE A 76 9.18 8.40 -28.83
N PHE A 77 9.02 7.34 -29.64
CA PHE A 77 8.32 7.41 -30.93
C PHE A 77 6.82 7.11 -30.86
N SER A 78 6.28 6.79 -29.68
CA SER A 78 4.92 6.22 -29.54
C SER A 78 3.95 7.09 -28.74
N GLN A 79 4.01 8.43 -28.85
CA GLN A 79 3.27 9.33 -27.94
C GLN A 79 2.24 10.23 -28.64
N ASN A 80 0.98 10.19 -28.16
CA ASN A 80 -0.08 11.16 -28.46
C ASN A 80 -0.39 11.96 -27.18
N ALA A 81 -0.45 13.28 -27.26
CA ALA A 81 -0.49 14.16 -26.09
C ALA A 81 -1.91 14.53 -25.61
N ALA A 82 -2.07 14.67 -24.29
CA ALA A 82 -3.19 15.36 -23.66
C ALA A 82 -2.68 16.63 -22.96
N ASP A 83 -3.38 17.75 -23.15
CA ASP A 83 -2.94 19.08 -22.75
C ASP A 83 -3.40 19.47 -21.33
N GLY A 84 -2.62 20.29 -20.63
CA GLY A 84 -3.27 21.26 -19.73
C GLY A 84 -2.52 21.81 -18.51
N VAL A 85 -1.49 21.16 -17.96
CA VAL A 85 -1.02 21.55 -16.60
C VAL A 85 0.14 22.56 -16.61
N VAL A 86 0.98 22.58 -17.64
CA VAL A 86 2.11 23.53 -17.76
C VAL A 86 1.91 24.33 -19.04
N LYS A 87 1.79 25.66 -18.94
CA LYS A 87 1.66 26.54 -20.09
C LYS A 87 3.00 27.13 -20.55
N LYS A 88 3.94 27.34 -19.61
CA LYS A 88 5.22 27.98 -19.85
C LYS A 88 6.31 27.45 -18.89
N LEU A 89 7.48 27.16 -19.44
CA LEU A 89 8.65 26.61 -18.75
C LEU A 89 9.86 27.55 -18.92
N ILE A 90 10.57 27.81 -17.84
CA ILE A 90 11.80 28.63 -17.83
C ILE A 90 12.95 27.77 -17.33
N LEU A 91 14.00 27.68 -18.15
CA LEU A 91 15.26 27.04 -17.80
C LEU A 91 16.32 28.13 -17.66
N SER A 92 16.89 28.30 -16.48
CA SER A 92 17.98 29.25 -16.22
C SER A 92 19.22 28.52 -15.73
N GLY A 93 20.39 29.01 -16.12
CA GLY A 93 21.66 28.41 -15.76
C GLY A 93 22.81 29.40 -15.81
N SER A 94 23.95 29.05 -15.20
CA SER A 94 25.19 29.83 -15.29
C SER A 94 25.61 30.07 -16.75
N SER A 95 26.45 31.08 -17.00
CA SER A 95 27.02 31.38 -18.32
C SER A 95 27.71 30.17 -19.01
N THR A 96 28.13 29.18 -18.22
CA THR A 96 28.69 27.90 -18.66
C THR A 96 27.67 26.98 -19.33
N ILE A 97 26.38 27.16 -19.08
CA ILE A 97 25.29 26.42 -19.74
C ILE A 97 24.96 27.05 -21.09
N VAL A 98 25.08 28.37 -21.21
CA VAL A 98 24.95 29.08 -22.50
C VAL A 98 25.97 28.57 -23.50
N SER A 99 27.23 28.41 -23.08
CA SER A 99 28.28 27.87 -23.95
C SER A 99 28.07 26.37 -24.27
N ARG A 100 27.51 25.60 -23.33
CA ARG A 100 27.13 24.18 -23.54
C ARG A 100 25.94 24.02 -24.48
N LEU A 101 24.99 24.97 -24.48
CA LEU A 101 23.77 24.94 -25.30
C LEU A 101 23.94 25.54 -26.70
N THR A 102 24.96 26.38 -26.93
CA THR A 102 25.12 27.14 -28.19
C THR A 102 26.17 26.60 -29.16
N GLY A 103 27.05 25.66 -28.78
CA GLY A 103 28.05 25.17 -29.74
C GLY A 103 29.08 24.13 -29.30
N GLY A 104 28.96 23.52 -28.11
CA GLY A 104 29.86 22.45 -27.71
C GLY A 104 29.35 21.09 -28.17
N ASN A 105 29.82 20.58 -29.31
CA ASN A 105 29.65 19.15 -29.66
C ASN A 105 30.37 18.30 -28.59
N GLN A 106 29.62 17.74 -27.66
CA GLN A 106 30.08 16.71 -26.74
C GLN A 106 29.19 15.47 -26.89
N PRO A 107 29.79 14.27 -26.77
CA PRO A 107 29.08 13.02 -26.95
C PRO A 107 27.99 12.85 -25.90
N VAL A 108 26.83 12.40 -26.35
CA VAL A 108 25.74 11.91 -25.51
C VAL A 108 26.31 10.88 -24.51
N PRO A 109 26.09 11.05 -23.19
CA PRO A 109 26.54 10.10 -22.17
C PRO A 109 26.12 8.68 -22.50
N SER A 110 26.97 7.70 -22.19
CA SER A 110 26.80 6.28 -22.59
C SER A 110 25.43 5.70 -22.23
N TRP A 111 24.83 6.15 -21.14
CA TRP A 111 23.54 5.69 -20.66
C TRP A 111 22.33 6.14 -21.51
N ALA A 112 22.49 7.13 -22.39
CA ALA A 112 21.43 7.64 -23.25
C ALA A 112 21.42 7.01 -24.68
N ARG A 113 22.29 6.02 -24.94
CA ARG A 113 22.27 5.24 -26.20
C ARG A 113 21.42 3.98 -26.01
N SER A 114 20.28 3.89 -26.69
CA SER A 114 19.59 2.60 -26.84
C SER A 114 20.28 1.79 -27.95
N GLU A 115 20.63 0.54 -27.65
CA GLU A 115 21.38 -0.33 -28.53
C GLU A 115 20.53 -0.81 -29.72
N ALA A 116 20.95 -0.48 -30.93
CA ALA A 116 20.64 -1.24 -32.14
C ALA A 116 21.97 -1.55 -32.84
N LYS A 117 22.39 -2.82 -32.76
CA LYS A 117 23.58 -3.35 -33.45
C LYS A 117 23.39 -3.33 -34.98
N ALA A 118 24.37 -2.81 -35.72
CA ALA A 118 24.76 -3.36 -37.02
C ALA A 118 26.17 -2.90 -37.47
N LYS A 119 27.02 -3.91 -37.71
CA LYS A 119 28.22 -4.08 -38.55
C LYS A 119 28.89 -2.87 -39.24
N GLU A 120 30.23 -2.85 -39.11
CA GLU A 120 31.19 -2.19 -40.01
C GLU A 120 31.07 -2.70 -41.47
N PRO A 121 31.53 -1.88 -42.44
CA PRO A 121 32.78 -2.26 -43.11
C PRO A 121 33.76 -1.09 -43.34
N ALA A 122 35.01 -1.49 -43.53
CA ALA A 122 36.19 -0.67 -43.82
C ALA A 122 36.16 0.03 -45.19
N LEU A 123 36.83 1.19 -45.32
CA LEU A 123 37.98 1.35 -46.26
C LEU A 123 38.74 2.70 -46.15
N SER A 124 40.04 2.57 -46.38
CA SER A 124 41.04 3.44 -47.02
C SER A 124 41.40 4.84 -46.48
N SER A 125 42.58 4.85 -45.86
CA SER A 125 43.77 5.68 -46.13
C SER A 125 43.59 7.13 -46.65
N ASN A 126 44.18 8.06 -45.91
CA ASN A 126 45.24 8.86 -46.51
C ASN A 126 46.33 9.24 -45.50
N THR A 127 47.56 9.03 -45.94
CA THR A 127 48.82 9.19 -45.23
C THR A 127 49.17 10.66 -45.01
N TYR A 128 49.48 11.01 -43.76
CA TYR A 128 50.39 12.10 -43.47
C TYR A 128 51.34 11.59 -42.39
N THR A 129 52.64 11.51 -42.69
CA THR A 129 53.68 11.12 -41.74
C THR A 129 54.23 12.36 -41.05
N PRO A 130 54.05 12.53 -39.73
CA PRO A 130 54.92 13.38 -38.94
C PRO A 130 56.09 12.56 -38.39
N ARG A 131 57.25 13.21 -38.36
CA ARG A 131 58.55 12.79 -37.80
C ARG A 131 58.46 11.87 -36.56
N PRO A 132 59.40 10.92 -36.40
CA PRO A 132 59.46 10.07 -35.21
C PRO A 132 59.72 10.93 -33.97
N LYS A 133 58.73 11.03 -33.07
CA LYS A 133 58.98 11.31 -31.66
C LYS A 133 59.32 9.97 -31.01
N ALA A 134 60.39 9.95 -30.22
CA ALA A 134 60.75 8.79 -29.41
C ALA A 134 59.52 8.30 -28.61
N PRO A 135 59.29 6.98 -28.49
CA PRO A 135 58.17 6.46 -27.73
C PRO A 135 58.35 6.90 -26.28
N MET A 136 57.44 7.73 -25.77
CA MET A 136 57.25 7.79 -24.33
C MET A 136 56.78 6.40 -23.88
N PRO A 137 57.33 5.85 -22.78
CA PRO A 137 56.85 4.59 -22.24
C PRO A 137 55.35 4.69 -22.03
N GLU A 138 54.60 3.70 -22.53
CA GLU A 138 53.17 3.57 -22.29
C GLU A 138 52.94 3.72 -20.78
N ALA A 139 52.12 4.70 -20.40
CA ALA A 139 51.70 4.85 -19.01
C ALA A 139 51.08 3.51 -18.58
N PRO A 140 51.53 2.91 -17.47
CA PRO A 140 51.00 1.63 -17.03
C PRO A 140 49.48 1.74 -16.91
N LYS A 141 48.75 0.82 -17.56
CA LYS A 141 47.29 0.74 -17.45
C LYS A 141 46.92 0.79 -15.96
N PRO A 142 45.99 1.66 -15.54
CA PRO A 142 45.58 1.74 -14.14
C PRO A 142 45.20 0.33 -13.66
N ARG A 143 45.86 -0.16 -12.61
CA ARG A 143 45.47 -1.42 -11.97
C ARG A 143 44.10 -1.21 -11.35
N GLU A 144 43.08 -1.88 -11.88
CA GLU A 144 41.78 -1.98 -11.20
C GLU A 144 42.00 -2.59 -9.82
N LEU A 145 41.48 -1.91 -8.79
CA LEU A 145 41.57 -2.41 -7.42
C LEU A 145 40.74 -3.70 -7.30
N PRO A 146 41.22 -4.71 -6.55
CA PRO A 146 40.45 -5.92 -6.32
C PRO A 146 39.17 -5.60 -5.53
N VAL A 147 38.10 -6.32 -5.85
CA VAL A 147 36.86 -6.28 -5.07
C VAL A 147 37.07 -7.10 -3.79
N VAL A 148 36.77 -6.50 -2.64
CA VAL A 148 36.84 -7.15 -1.33
C VAL A 148 35.44 -7.36 -0.79
N GLU A 149 35.16 -8.55 -0.28
CA GLU A 149 33.86 -8.92 0.31
C GLU A 149 33.92 -8.88 1.84
N TYR A 150 32.89 -8.31 2.45
CA TYR A 150 32.70 -8.22 3.89
C TYR A 150 31.34 -8.79 4.27
N LYS A 151 31.29 -9.64 5.30
CA LYS A 151 30.04 -10.17 5.87
C LYS A 151 29.80 -9.53 7.22
N GLN A 152 28.63 -8.93 7.40
CA GLN A 152 28.28 -8.23 8.62
C GLN A 152 26.81 -8.45 8.98
N ALA A 153 26.55 -8.62 10.28
CA ALA A 153 25.20 -8.66 10.83
C ALA A 153 24.87 -7.31 11.47
N TYR A 154 23.65 -6.85 11.24
CA TYR A 154 23.09 -5.62 11.80
C TYR A 154 21.81 -5.94 12.58
N ARG A 155 21.54 -5.15 13.62
CA ARG A 155 20.31 -5.23 14.40
C ARG A 155 19.62 -3.88 14.39
N PHE A 156 18.37 -3.87 13.92
CA PHE A 156 17.53 -2.68 13.84
C PHE A 156 16.29 -2.87 14.71
N ASN A 157 15.72 -1.79 15.25
CA ASN A 157 14.36 -1.90 15.75
C ASN A 157 13.44 -2.21 14.58
N PHE A 158 12.46 -3.08 14.79
CA PHE A 158 11.43 -3.34 13.79
C PHE A 158 10.73 -2.05 13.36
N ALA A 159 10.59 -1.09 14.29
CA ALA A 159 10.04 0.23 14.03
C ALA A 159 10.88 1.09 13.07
N ASP A 160 12.17 0.81 12.88
CA ASP A 160 13.05 1.58 11.98
C ASP A 160 13.04 1.01 10.54
N MET A 161 12.39 -0.14 10.34
CA MET A 161 12.20 -0.75 9.03
C MET A 161 11.27 0.10 8.16
N LYS A 162 11.73 0.52 6.99
CA LYS A 162 10.87 1.14 5.97
C LYS A 162 10.35 0.06 5.03
N ILE A 163 9.05 0.04 4.79
CA ILE A 163 8.42 -0.89 3.85
C ILE A 163 8.31 -0.22 2.48
N GLU A 164 8.87 -0.87 1.47
CA GLU A 164 8.71 -0.50 0.06
C GLU A 164 8.08 -1.65 -0.71
N MET A 165 7.71 -1.40 -1.97
CA MET A 165 7.17 -2.46 -2.82
C MET A 165 8.20 -3.58 -2.98
N GLY A 166 7.84 -4.76 -2.48
CA GLY A 166 8.67 -5.95 -2.57
C GLY A 166 9.90 -5.96 -1.66
N ALA A 167 10.08 -5.02 -0.71
CA ALA A 167 11.26 -5.02 0.14
C ALA A 167 11.14 -4.27 1.47
N ALA A 168 11.98 -4.67 2.42
CA ALA A 168 12.28 -3.95 3.65
C ALA A 168 13.63 -3.22 3.52
N ILE A 169 13.64 -1.93 3.84
CA ILE A 169 14.84 -1.08 3.76
C ILE A 169 15.30 -0.70 5.16
N PHE A 170 16.60 -0.88 5.41
CA PHE A 170 17.28 -0.48 6.64
C PHE A 170 18.46 0.42 6.32
N LYS A 171 18.61 1.53 7.06
CA LYS A 171 19.75 2.43 6.92
C LYS A 171 20.84 2.04 7.91
N ALA A 172 22.06 1.85 7.41
CA ALA A 172 23.20 1.45 8.22
C ALA A 172 24.45 2.25 7.86
N GLU A 173 25.44 2.19 8.73
CA GLU A 173 26.78 2.68 8.43
C GLU A 173 27.74 1.50 8.32
N PHE A 174 28.62 1.54 7.32
CA PHE A 174 29.65 0.55 7.09
C PHE A 174 31.01 1.20 7.11
N LYS A 175 31.89 0.72 7.99
CA LYS A 175 33.30 1.12 8.02
C LYS A 175 34.11 0.18 7.15
N ILE A 176 34.66 0.69 6.05
CA ILE A 176 35.57 -0.05 5.18
C ILE A 176 36.90 -0.20 5.94
N PRO A 177 37.26 -1.40 6.45
CA PRO A 177 38.39 -1.54 7.36
C PRO A 177 39.71 -1.11 6.72
N THR A 178 39.89 -1.43 5.43
CA THR A 178 41.10 -1.16 4.66
C THR A 178 41.38 0.34 4.47
N PHE A 179 40.34 1.17 4.47
CA PHE A 179 40.46 2.61 4.15
C PHE A 179 40.06 3.52 5.31
N LEU A 180 39.67 2.94 6.46
CA LEU A 180 39.19 3.67 7.64
C LEU A 180 38.08 4.69 7.34
N ARG A 181 37.31 4.45 6.28
CA ARG A 181 36.21 5.30 5.81
C ARG A 181 34.88 4.69 6.24
N THR A 182 34.00 5.50 6.82
CA THR A 182 32.61 5.14 7.07
C THR A 182 31.72 5.63 5.93
N VAL A 183 30.84 4.77 5.45
CA VAL A 183 29.91 5.04 4.35
C VAL A 183 28.50 4.67 4.83
N ALA A 184 27.53 5.54 4.57
CA ALA A 184 26.13 5.22 4.77
C ALA A 184 25.67 4.25 3.67
N ILE A 185 25.04 3.16 4.04
CA ILE A 185 24.53 2.13 3.14
C ILE A 185 23.05 1.86 3.43
N GLU A 186 22.31 1.46 2.40
CA GLU A 186 20.95 0.95 2.55
C GLU A 186 20.97 -0.57 2.34
N LEU A 187 20.48 -1.29 3.35
CA LEU A 187 20.29 -2.73 3.28
C LEU A 187 18.88 -2.98 2.76
N ARG A 188 18.77 -3.46 1.53
CA ARG A 188 17.51 -3.84 0.90
C ARG A 188 17.31 -5.35 1.02
N VAL A 189 16.28 -5.77 1.76
CA VAL A 189 15.90 -7.17 1.93
C VAL A 189 14.61 -7.40 1.13
N GLU A 190 14.70 -8.17 0.04
CA GLU A 190 13.55 -8.46 -0.82
C GLU A 190 12.53 -9.37 -0.12
N ASN A 191 11.25 -9.04 -0.26
CA ASN A 191 10.10 -9.85 0.12
C ASN A 191 8.86 -9.38 -0.67
N GLU A 192 8.31 -10.24 -1.52
CA GLU A 192 7.19 -9.95 -2.41
C GLU A 192 5.86 -9.61 -1.71
N PHE A 193 5.69 -10.03 -0.46
CA PHE A 193 4.49 -9.76 0.33
C PHE A 193 4.48 -8.35 0.93
N LEU A 194 5.63 -7.67 0.93
CA LEU A 194 5.73 -6.31 1.44
C LEU A 194 5.16 -5.30 0.46
N LYS A 195 4.23 -4.50 0.96
CA LYS A 195 3.61 -3.40 0.21
C LYS A 195 3.66 -2.11 1.04
N PRO A 196 3.87 -0.94 0.41
CA PRO A 196 3.99 0.34 1.14
C PRO A 196 2.80 0.65 2.07
N GLU A 197 1.60 0.18 1.75
CA GLU A 197 0.39 0.32 2.56
C GLU A 197 0.56 -0.25 3.98
N MET A 198 1.35 -1.32 4.11
CA MET A 198 1.56 -2.06 5.35
C MET A 198 2.35 -1.27 6.42
N ASP A 199 2.86 -0.09 6.08
CA ASP A 199 3.58 0.78 7.02
C ASP A 199 2.73 1.09 8.27
N THR A 200 1.43 1.28 8.06
CA THR A 200 0.44 1.57 9.11
C THR A 200 0.22 0.41 10.08
N ILE A 201 0.55 -0.82 9.68
CA ILE A 201 0.37 -2.04 10.51
C ILE A 201 1.69 -2.61 11.02
N ARG A 202 2.80 -1.87 10.94
CA ARG A 202 4.13 -2.30 11.39
C ARG A 202 4.14 -2.79 12.84
N ALA A 203 3.39 -2.13 13.72
CA ALA A 203 3.25 -2.54 15.12
C ALA A 203 2.56 -3.91 15.26
N TYR A 204 1.57 -4.20 14.41
CA TYR A 204 0.86 -5.47 14.38
C TYR A 204 1.72 -6.60 13.79
N LEU A 205 2.52 -6.31 12.76
CA LEU A 205 3.53 -7.24 12.21
C LEU A 205 4.56 -7.62 13.27
N SER A 206 5.12 -6.64 13.97
CA SER A 206 6.09 -6.88 15.06
C SER A 206 5.49 -7.73 16.19
N LYS A 207 4.23 -7.47 16.58
CA LYS A 207 3.51 -8.27 17.58
C LYS A 207 3.28 -9.71 17.11
N SER A 208 2.89 -9.89 15.85
CA SER A 208 2.60 -11.22 15.27
C SER A 208 3.87 -12.07 15.16
N LEU A 209 4.96 -11.47 14.65
CA LEU A 209 6.28 -12.09 14.59
C LEU A 209 6.96 -12.25 15.96
N LYS A 210 6.37 -11.69 17.03
CA LYS A 210 6.92 -11.66 18.40
C LYS A 210 8.35 -11.10 18.45
N CYS A 211 8.63 -10.14 17.58
CA CYS A 211 9.98 -9.68 17.31
C CYS A 211 10.05 -8.15 17.36
N LYS A 212 10.91 -7.62 18.22
CA LYS A 212 11.18 -6.17 18.34
C LYS A 212 12.41 -5.73 17.56
N MET A 213 13.34 -6.65 17.30
CA MET A 213 14.63 -6.38 16.67
C MET A 213 14.79 -7.24 15.43
N VAL A 214 15.00 -6.63 14.28
CA VAL A 214 15.27 -7.34 13.03
C VAL A 214 16.77 -7.53 12.88
N GLU A 215 17.20 -8.78 12.73
CA GLU A 215 18.58 -9.11 12.38
C GLU A 215 18.72 -9.20 10.86
N VAL A 216 19.67 -8.47 10.30
CA VAL A 216 19.93 -8.40 8.86
C VAL A 216 21.38 -8.81 8.60
N SER A 217 21.56 -9.86 7.82
CA SER A 217 22.86 -10.31 7.34
C SER A 217 23.16 -9.66 5.99
N ALA A 218 24.25 -8.92 5.92
CA ALA A 218 24.68 -8.19 4.72
C ALA A 218 26.02 -8.72 4.19
N THR A 219 26.09 -8.88 2.87
CA THR A 219 27.33 -9.10 2.11
C THR A 219 27.64 -7.82 1.34
N ILE A 220 28.69 -7.13 1.75
CA ILE A 220 29.08 -5.83 1.22
C ILE A 220 30.35 -6.03 0.40
N ARG A 221 30.35 -5.59 -0.86
CA ARG A 221 31.53 -5.63 -1.73
C ARG A 221 32.02 -4.22 -1.97
N SER A 222 33.32 -4.00 -1.76
CA SER A 222 33.96 -2.71 -2.01
C SER A 222 35.09 -2.83 -3.03
N GLN A 223 35.27 -1.79 -3.84
CA GLN A 223 36.41 -1.63 -4.72
C GLN A 223 37.16 -0.36 -4.30
N GLY A 224 38.29 -0.55 -3.62
CA GLY A 224 38.95 0.56 -2.93
C GLY A 224 38.07 1.13 -1.81
N ALA A 225 37.91 2.45 -1.80
CA ALA A 225 37.14 3.19 -0.78
C ALA A 225 35.64 3.35 -1.12
N GLU A 226 35.16 2.67 -2.16
CA GLU A 226 33.77 2.73 -2.63
C GLU A 226 33.07 1.39 -2.47
N VAL A 227 31.82 1.42 -2.02
CA VAL A 227 30.95 0.25 -1.95
C VAL A 227 30.30 0.06 -3.33
N VAL A 228 30.49 -1.11 -3.94
CA VAL A 228 30.00 -1.42 -5.28
C VAL A 228 28.75 -2.30 -5.28
N SER A 229 28.55 -3.12 -4.24
CA SER A 229 27.31 -3.90 -4.07
C SER A 229 27.00 -4.17 -2.60
N VAL A 230 25.71 -4.23 -2.28
CA VAL A 230 25.21 -4.62 -0.95
C VAL A 230 24.07 -5.61 -1.16
N GLU A 231 24.27 -6.84 -0.69
CA GLU A 231 23.25 -7.88 -0.68
C GLU A 231 22.82 -8.10 0.77
N ALA A 232 21.52 -8.10 1.06
CA ALA A 232 21.02 -8.26 2.41
C ALA A 232 19.93 -9.33 2.50
N SER A 233 19.90 -10.04 3.62
CA SER A 233 18.92 -11.08 3.93
C SER A 233 18.51 -11.02 5.40
N SER A 234 17.29 -11.45 5.70
CA SER A 234 16.78 -11.51 7.08
C SER A 234 15.71 -12.59 7.20
N GLU A 235 15.88 -13.50 8.16
CA GLU A 235 14.88 -14.53 8.46
C GLU A 235 13.57 -13.91 8.97
N THR A 236 13.66 -12.84 9.78
CA THR A 236 12.49 -12.12 10.28
C THR A 236 11.69 -11.48 9.15
N VAL A 237 12.37 -10.87 8.16
CA VAL A 237 11.69 -10.31 6.99
C VAL A 237 11.13 -11.43 6.12
N ALA A 238 11.87 -12.53 5.93
CA ALA A 238 11.40 -13.69 5.16
C ALA A 238 10.15 -14.36 5.78
N ALA A 239 9.98 -14.29 7.10
CA ALA A 239 8.79 -14.79 7.80
C ALA A 239 7.51 -13.99 7.51
N ILE A 240 7.61 -12.81 6.87
CA ILE A 240 6.45 -12.05 6.40
C ILE A 240 5.93 -12.71 5.12
N ALA A 241 5.10 -13.73 5.28
CA ALA A 241 4.48 -14.50 4.20
C ALA A 241 2.95 -14.43 4.25
N SER A 242 2.27 -15.02 3.27
CA SER A 242 0.80 -15.09 3.19
C SER A 242 0.14 -15.54 4.50
N ASP A 243 0.75 -16.50 5.19
CA ASP A 243 0.16 -17.13 6.37
C ASP A 243 0.21 -16.22 7.60
N LEU A 244 1.20 -15.31 7.66
CA LEU A 244 1.34 -14.34 8.75
C LEU A 244 0.14 -13.37 8.79
N PHE A 245 -0.49 -13.08 7.64
CA PHE A 245 -1.58 -12.12 7.58
C PHE A 245 -2.82 -12.57 8.38
N GLY A 246 -3.06 -13.87 8.52
CA GLY A 246 -4.10 -14.38 9.42
C GLY A 246 -3.81 -14.03 10.89
N GLU A 247 -2.57 -14.19 11.33
CA GLU A 247 -2.16 -13.80 12.69
C GLU A 247 -2.24 -12.29 12.89
N VAL A 248 -1.81 -11.51 11.91
CA VAL A 248 -1.91 -10.04 11.92
C VAL A 248 -3.37 -9.62 12.06
N ASN A 249 -4.28 -10.20 11.28
CA ASN A 249 -5.72 -9.95 11.38
C ASN A 249 -6.21 -10.21 12.81
N GLN A 250 -5.85 -11.34 13.42
CA GLN A 250 -6.27 -11.67 14.78
C GLN A 250 -5.69 -10.70 15.83
N VAL A 251 -4.45 -10.22 15.66
CA VAL A 251 -3.87 -9.20 16.55
C VAL A 251 -4.64 -7.88 16.39
N VAL A 252 -4.92 -7.44 15.16
CA VAL A 252 -5.71 -6.24 14.89
C VAL A 252 -7.09 -6.36 15.53
N ILE A 253 -7.83 -7.43 15.24
CA ILE A 253 -9.16 -7.68 15.82
C ILE A 253 -9.12 -7.58 17.35
N ARG A 254 -8.16 -8.24 18.00
CA ARG A 254 -8.04 -8.21 19.46
C ARG A 254 -7.81 -6.81 20.02
N GLU A 255 -6.96 -6.01 19.38
CA GLU A 255 -6.61 -4.68 19.87
C GLU A 255 -7.74 -3.68 19.59
N GLU A 256 -8.34 -3.73 18.40
CA GLU A 256 -9.45 -2.86 18.06
C GLU A 256 -10.71 -3.18 18.89
N LEU A 257 -11.00 -4.46 19.15
CA LEU A 257 -12.10 -4.84 20.05
C LEU A 257 -11.88 -4.37 21.49
N LYS A 258 -10.62 -4.32 21.96
CA LYS A 258 -10.30 -3.73 23.28
C LYS A 258 -10.50 -2.21 23.28
N ASN A 259 -10.21 -1.53 22.17
CA ASN A 259 -10.33 -0.08 22.09
C ASN A 259 -11.79 0.38 21.87
N ALA A 260 -12.59 -0.40 21.15
CA ALA A 260 -14.02 -0.17 20.91
C ALA A 260 -14.91 -0.37 22.17
N ILE A 261 -14.30 -0.48 23.35
CA ILE A 261 -14.95 -0.64 24.65
C ILE A 261 -15.68 0.64 25.13
N HIS A 262 -15.49 1.78 24.46
CA HIS A 262 -16.00 3.08 24.91
C HIS A 262 -17.23 3.61 24.16
N GLU A 263 -17.77 2.88 23.19
CA GLU A 263 -18.95 3.32 22.44
C GLU A 263 -20.17 2.51 22.86
N ASP A 264 -21.23 3.19 23.32
CA ASP A 264 -22.52 2.57 23.60
C ASP A 264 -23.23 2.06 22.34
N LYS A 265 -22.68 2.37 21.17
CA LYS A 265 -23.26 2.14 19.84
C LYS A 265 -22.77 0.83 19.23
N LEU A 266 -23.62 0.24 18.39
CA LEU A 266 -23.22 -0.85 17.51
C LEU A 266 -22.24 -0.35 16.44
N VAL A 267 -21.11 -1.04 16.30
CA VAL A 267 -20.06 -0.74 15.32
C VAL A 267 -20.04 -1.79 14.22
N THR A 268 -19.69 -1.39 13.00
CA THR A 268 -19.45 -2.32 11.89
C THR A 268 -18.00 -2.82 11.88
N VAL A 269 -17.70 -3.83 11.06
CA VAL A 269 -16.31 -4.26 10.81
C VAL A 269 -15.50 -3.09 10.24
N ASP A 270 -16.06 -2.31 9.31
CA ASP A 270 -15.39 -1.12 8.76
C ASP A 270 -15.07 -0.10 9.85
N ASP A 271 -15.98 0.12 10.80
CA ASP A 271 -15.76 1.05 11.93
C ASP A 271 -14.60 0.59 12.81
N LEU A 272 -14.52 -0.72 13.09
CA LEU A 272 -13.48 -1.33 13.90
C LEU A 272 -12.10 -1.24 13.23
N PHE A 273 -12.05 -1.31 11.90
CA PHE A 273 -10.82 -1.29 11.12
C PHE A 273 -10.48 0.09 10.52
N LYS A 274 -11.16 1.18 10.94
CA LYS A 274 -10.90 2.55 10.45
C LYS A 274 -9.43 2.95 10.56
N SER A 275 -8.75 2.58 11.64
CA SER A 275 -7.33 2.88 11.91
C SER A 275 -6.38 2.25 10.90
N VAL A 276 -6.78 1.14 10.28
CA VAL A 276 -5.94 0.31 9.39
C VAL A 276 -6.50 0.18 7.97
N LYS A 277 -7.54 0.95 7.60
CA LYS A 277 -8.24 0.84 6.31
C LYS A 277 -7.32 0.95 5.08
N ASN A 278 -6.22 1.71 5.20
CA ASN A 278 -5.24 1.91 4.12
C ASN A 278 -4.03 0.98 4.21
N SER A 279 -4.09 -0.08 5.04
CA SER A 279 -2.98 -0.99 5.27
C SER A 279 -2.89 -2.16 4.28
N GLY A 280 -3.89 -2.29 3.41
CA GLY A 280 -4.11 -3.49 2.62
C GLY A 280 -4.83 -4.61 3.39
N LEU A 281 -5.05 -4.45 4.70
CA LEU A 281 -5.97 -5.29 5.47
C LEU A 281 -7.40 -4.81 5.22
N ASN A 282 -8.17 -5.61 4.49
CA ASN A 282 -9.60 -5.40 4.33
C ASN A 282 -10.29 -6.74 4.53
N LEU A 283 -11.03 -6.86 5.63
CA LEU A 283 -11.80 -8.06 5.95
C LEU A 283 -13.25 -7.81 5.58
N SER A 284 -13.81 -8.69 4.76
CA SER A 284 -15.26 -8.83 4.67
C SER A 284 -15.84 -9.29 6.00
N ASP A 285 -17.14 -9.05 6.22
CA ASP A 285 -17.85 -9.49 7.43
C ASP A 285 -17.65 -10.98 7.71
N ARG A 286 -17.65 -11.82 6.66
CA ARG A 286 -17.41 -13.25 6.77
C ARG A 286 -15.97 -13.55 7.19
N GLN A 287 -14.98 -12.97 6.52
CA GLN A 287 -13.57 -13.17 6.88
C GLN A 287 -13.27 -12.68 8.30
N PHE A 288 -13.91 -11.60 8.74
CA PHE A 288 -13.83 -11.13 10.12
C PHE A 288 -14.34 -12.19 11.09
N VAL A 289 -15.51 -12.78 10.84
CA VAL A 289 -16.04 -13.87 11.69
C VAL A 289 -15.14 -15.10 11.65
N ASP A 290 -14.62 -15.49 10.49
CA ASP A 290 -13.72 -16.63 10.35
C ASP A 290 -12.43 -16.43 11.16
N GLU A 291 -11.81 -15.25 11.08
CA GLU A 291 -10.62 -14.91 11.89
C GLU A 291 -10.96 -14.81 13.38
N LEU A 292 -12.15 -14.31 13.72
CA LEU A 292 -12.63 -14.27 15.09
C LEU A 292 -12.74 -15.70 15.64
N MET A 293 -13.36 -16.64 14.93
CA MET A 293 -13.54 -18.03 15.39
C MET A 293 -12.23 -18.78 15.59
N LYS A 294 -11.19 -18.46 14.81
CA LYS A 294 -9.84 -19.02 15.03
C LYS A 294 -9.23 -18.58 16.36
N MET A 295 -9.68 -17.48 16.94
CA MET A 295 -9.24 -17.07 18.27
C MET A 295 -9.92 -17.95 19.33
N LYS A 296 -9.13 -18.73 20.07
CA LYS A 296 -9.63 -19.62 21.12
C LYS A 296 -10.42 -18.84 22.19
N GLY A 297 -11.49 -19.45 22.70
CA GLY A 297 -12.18 -18.99 23.92
C GLY A 297 -13.63 -18.51 23.74
N PHE A 298 -14.20 -18.60 22.54
CA PHE A 298 -15.60 -18.28 22.29
C PHE A 298 -16.50 -19.47 22.62
N LYS A 299 -17.53 -19.24 23.46
CA LYS A 299 -18.47 -20.30 23.85
C LYS A 299 -19.43 -20.64 22.72
N HIS A 300 -19.86 -19.65 21.94
CA HIS A 300 -20.90 -19.81 20.91
C HIS A 300 -20.32 -19.76 19.49
N SER A 301 -19.16 -20.40 19.29
CA SER A 301 -18.48 -20.39 18.00
C SER A 301 -19.35 -21.00 16.88
N GLU A 302 -19.99 -22.14 17.14
CA GLU A 302 -20.85 -22.83 16.16
C GLU A 302 -22.09 -22.01 15.78
N HIS A 303 -22.67 -21.28 16.75
CA HIS A 303 -23.82 -20.41 16.53
C HIS A 303 -23.42 -19.24 15.65
N MET A 304 -22.29 -18.60 15.96
CA MET A 304 -21.81 -17.46 15.20
C MET A 304 -21.39 -17.84 13.79
N GLU A 305 -20.72 -18.98 13.60
CA GLU A 305 -20.36 -19.50 12.29
C GLU A 305 -21.59 -19.80 11.44
N TYR A 306 -22.63 -20.41 12.04
CA TYR A 306 -23.90 -20.60 11.35
C TYR A 306 -24.55 -19.26 10.97
N LEU A 307 -24.71 -18.34 11.92
CA LEU A 307 -25.36 -17.04 11.68
C LEU A 307 -24.62 -16.19 10.64
N SER A 308 -23.29 -16.17 10.67
CA SER A 308 -22.49 -15.43 9.70
C SER A 308 -22.61 -16.00 8.28
N SER A 309 -22.71 -17.34 8.16
CA SER A 309 -22.91 -18.01 6.87
C SER A 309 -24.25 -17.68 6.22
N GLN A 310 -25.26 -17.34 7.02
CA GLN A 310 -26.62 -17.00 6.57
C GLN A 310 -26.85 -15.48 6.49
N HIS A 311 -25.87 -14.68 6.86
CA HIS A 311 -26.03 -13.23 6.94
C HIS A 311 -26.20 -12.59 5.56
N LEU A 312 -27.27 -11.82 5.40
CA LEU A 312 -27.56 -11.01 4.21
C LEU A 312 -26.64 -9.77 4.15
N CYS A 313 -25.35 -9.99 3.91
CA CYS A 313 -24.32 -8.96 3.96
C CYS A 313 -24.51 -7.85 2.90
N ASP A 314 -25.18 -8.15 1.78
CA ASP A 314 -25.51 -7.18 0.73
C ASP A 314 -26.59 -6.18 1.16
N LEU A 315 -27.43 -6.56 2.13
CA LEU A 315 -28.49 -5.70 2.66
C LEU A 315 -28.07 -4.93 3.91
N MET A 316 -27.27 -5.55 4.76
CA MET A 316 -26.77 -4.93 5.98
C MET A 316 -25.39 -5.48 6.30
N ARG A 317 -24.46 -4.59 6.67
CA ARG A 317 -23.18 -4.97 7.26
C ARG A 317 -23.37 -5.58 8.65
N LEU A 318 -22.55 -6.56 8.99
CA LEU A 318 -22.48 -7.14 10.32
C LEU A 318 -22.19 -6.03 11.34
N ARG A 319 -22.97 -5.99 12.43
CA ARG A 319 -22.73 -5.06 13.53
C ARG A 319 -22.38 -5.79 14.81
N MET A 320 -21.63 -5.13 15.69
CA MET A 320 -21.20 -5.69 16.96
C MET A 320 -21.23 -4.66 18.08
N GLN A 321 -21.46 -5.13 19.30
CA GLN A 321 -21.17 -4.38 20.52
C GLN A 321 -20.09 -5.11 21.30
N THR A 322 -19.22 -4.38 22.00
CA THR A 322 -18.08 -4.93 22.73
C THR A 322 -18.40 -5.34 24.16
N LYS A 323 -19.53 -4.85 24.73
CA LYS A 323 -19.92 -5.08 26.12
C LYS A 323 -21.44 -5.31 26.29
N PRO A 324 -21.90 -6.57 26.49
CA PRO A 324 -21.14 -7.81 26.27
C PRO A 324 -20.84 -8.01 24.78
N PHE A 325 -19.73 -8.69 24.47
CA PHE A 325 -19.37 -8.95 23.08
C PHE A 325 -20.47 -9.78 22.38
N SER A 326 -21.13 -9.17 21.40
CA SER A 326 -22.26 -9.77 20.68
C SER A 326 -22.39 -9.15 19.29
N PHE A 327 -23.04 -9.89 18.40
CA PHE A 327 -23.24 -9.52 17.01
C PHE A 327 -24.72 -9.37 16.69
N VAL A 328 -25.02 -8.44 15.78
CA VAL A 328 -26.31 -8.33 15.14
C VAL A 328 -26.14 -8.67 13.66
N CYS A 329 -26.75 -9.77 13.23
CA CYS A 329 -26.84 -10.14 11.82
C CYS A 329 -28.28 -10.03 11.31
N LEU A 330 -28.43 -10.01 9.99
CA LEU A 330 -29.70 -10.03 9.27
C LEU A 330 -29.81 -11.35 8.50
N LEU A 331 -30.90 -12.08 8.72
CA LEU A 331 -31.20 -13.36 8.06
C LEU A 331 -32.49 -13.28 7.26
N ALA A 332 -32.60 -14.07 6.18
CA ALA A 332 -33.84 -14.25 5.42
C ALA A 332 -34.64 -15.44 5.98
N GLY A 333 -35.95 -15.26 6.19
CA GLY A 333 -36.90 -16.34 6.48
C GLY A 333 -38.13 -16.27 5.59
N LYS A 334 -39.02 -17.28 5.66
CA LYS A 334 -40.24 -17.33 4.83
C LYS A 334 -41.21 -16.20 5.11
N ARG A 335 -41.22 -15.71 6.36
CA ARG A 335 -42.14 -14.65 6.83
C ARG A 335 -41.55 -13.24 6.80
N GLY A 336 -40.35 -13.09 6.24
CA GLY A 336 -39.62 -11.83 6.20
C GLY A 336 -38.19 -11.97 6.70
N CYS A 337 -37.53 -10.84 6.91
CA CYS A 337 -36.17 -10.78 7.42
C CYS A 337 -36.14 -10.77 8.95
N PHE A 338 -35.03 -11.19 9.54
CA PHE A 338 -34.84 -11.25 10.98
C PHE A 338 -33.52 -10.60 11.37
N PHE A 339 -33.57 -9.63 12.28
CA PHE A 339 -32.38 -9.19 13.01
C PHE A 339 -32.13 -10.16 14.15
N VAL A 340 -30.93 -10.71 14.22
CA VAL A 340 -30.55 -11.70 15.21
C VAL A 340 -29.39 -11.17 16.04
N LEU A 341 -29.60 -11.02 17.35
CA LEU A 341 -28.56 -10.68 18.32
C LEU A 341 -28.06 -11.95 19.00
N GLU A 342 -26.75 -12.18 18.93
CA GLU A 342 -26.07 -13.32 19.53
C GLU A 342 -24.86 -12.92 20.35
N SER A 343 -24.79 -13.36 21.60
CA SER A 343 -23.65 -13.14 22.50
C SER A 343 -22.56 -14.17 22.27
N VAL A 344 -21.29 -13.74 22.24
CA VAL A 344 -20.18 -14.66 21.90
C VAL A 344 -19.58 -15.34 23.14
N ASN A 345 -19.57 -14.63 24.28
CA ASN A 345 -18.80 -14.98 25.47
C ASN A 345 -19.64 -15.39 26.68
N LYS A 346 -20.95 -15.19 26.63
CA LYS A 346 -21.86 -15.41 27.76
C LYS A 346 -22.95 -16.39 27.37
N THR A 347 -23.40 -17.18 28.33
CA THR A 347 -24.53 -18.09 28.22
C THR A 347 -25.84 -17.30 28.18
N ASP A 348 -26.04 -16.55 27.11
CA ASP A 348 -27.23 -15.78 26.85
C ASP A 348 -28.13 -16.53 25.84
N ALA A 349 -29.34 -16.03 25.65
CA ALA A 349 -30.25 -16.52 24.62
C ALA A 349 -30.01 -15.74 23.32
N THR A 350 -30.25 -16.38 22.17
CA THR A 350 -30.36 -15.68 20.89
C THR A 350 -31.65 -14.88 20.84
N TYR A 351 -31.58 -13.62 20.41
CA TYR A 351 -32.73 -12.73 20.26
C TYR A 351 -33.01 -12.44 18.80
N LEU A 352 -34.29 -12.43 18.43
CA LEU A 352 -34.75 -12.27 17.06
C LEU A 352 -35.83 -11.19 17.00
N TRP A 353 -35.67 -10.23 16.09
CA TRP A 353 -36.70 -9.26 15.72
C TRP A 353 -37.08 -9.46 14.26
N ARG A 354 -38.34 -9.79 14.02
CA ARG A 354 -38.90 -9.95 12.68
C ARG A 354 -39.17 -8.59 12.05
N VAL A 355 -38.81 -8.47 10.78
CA VAL A 355 -39.24 -7.43 9.86
C VAL A 355 -40.25 -8.07 8.92
N ASP A 356 -41.47 -7.53 8.87
CA ASP A 356 -42.53 -7.99 7.96
C ASP A 356 -42.27 -7.52 6.51
N ALA A 357 -41.09 -7.85 6.00
CA ALA A 357 -40.65 -7.61 4.64
C ALA A 357 -39.66 -8.71 4.25
N THR A 358 -39.86 -9.30 3.08
CA THR A 358 -38.94 -10.28 2.48
C THR A 358 -37.60 -9.65 2.11
N GLU A 359 -36.61 -10.49 1.78
CA GLU A 359 -35.32 -10.03 1.27
C GLU A 359 -35.48 -9.15 0.02
N ALA A 360 -36.30 -9.57 -0.95
CA ALA A 360 -36.53 -8.82 -2.19
C ALA A 360 -37.21 -7.46 -1.94
N GLU A 361 -38.20 -7.41 -1.05
CA GLU A 361 -38.85 -6.14 -0.65
C GLU A 361 -37.86 -5.23 0.08
N SER A 362 -37.01 -5.80 0.91
CA SER A 362 -35.97 -5.08 1.64
C SER A 362 -34.88 -4.52 0.71
N GLN A 363 -34.56 -5.22 -0.38
CA GLN A 363 -33.65 -4.74 -1.43
C GLN A 363 -34.27 -3.55 -2.19
N GLN A 364 -35.56 -3.62 -2.51
CA GLN A 364 -36.28 -2.55 -3.22
C GLN A 364 -36.53 -1.33 -2.34
N ASN A 365 -36.73 -1.53 -1.04
CA ASN A 365 -36.98 -0.45 -0.09
C ASN A 365 -36.09 -0.55 1.17
N PRO A 366 -34.81 -0.13 1.08
CA PRO A 366 -33.86 -0.19 2.20
C PRO A 366 -34.28 0.63 3.43
N SER A 367 -35.23 1.56 3.29
CA SER A 367 -35.72 2.37 4.41
C SER A 367 -36.49 1.54 5.44
N LEU A 368 -37.12 0.43 5.04
CA LEU A 368 -37.82 -0.50 5.93
C LEU A 368 -36.84 -1.15 6.92
N LEU A 369 -35.73 -1.68 6.41
CA LEU A 369 -34.67 -2.26 7.24
C LEU A 369 -34.05 -1.21 8.16
N ARG A 370 -33.83 0.01 7.66
CA ARG A 370 -33.26 1.10 8.48
C ARG A 370 -34.16 1.47 9.66
N ALA A 371 -35.46 1.60 9.42
CA ALA A 371 -36.42 1.92 10.46
C ALA A 371 -36.55 0.78 11.48
N ALA A 372 -36.65 -0.46 11.00
CA ALA A 372 -36.70 -1.63 11.87
C ALA A 372 -35.40 -1.80 12.68
N PHE A 373 -34.24 -1.55 12.09
CA PHE A 373 -32.97 -1.61 12.80
C PHE A 373 -32.85 -0.56 13.91
N ALA A 374 -33.38 0.65 13.71
CA ALA A 374 -33.41 1.67 14.77
C ALA A 374 -34.19 1.19 16.00
N GLN A 375 -35.31 0.46 15.79
CA GLN A 375 -36.06 -0.16 16.89
C GLN A 375 -35.26 -1.27 17.58
N VAL A 376 -34.45 -2.02 16.84
CA VAL A 376 -33.53 -3.01 17.40
C VAL A 376 -32.44 -2.34 18.25
N GLU A 377 -31.89 -1.20 17.82
CA GLU A 377 -30.93 -0.43 18.61
C GLU A 377 -31.54 0.05 19.93
N GLU A 378 -32.79 0.55 19.89
CA GLU A 378 -33.53 0.93 21.10
C GLU A 378 -33.79 -0.27 22.02
N ALA A 379 -34.17 -1.42 21.46
CA ALA A 379 -34.36 -2.65 22.20
C ALA A 379 -33.07 -3.13 22.89
N ILE A 380 -31.94 -3.10 22.19
CA ILE A 380 -30.63 -3.46 22.74
C ILE A 380 -30.23 -2.49 23.86
N SER A 381 -30.47 -1.20 23.67
CA SER A 381 -30.25 -0.16 24.68
C SER A 381 -31.09 -0.42 25.93
N TRP A 382 -32.38 -0.72 25.77
CA TRP A 382 -33.27 -1.08 26.87
C TRP A 382 -32.79 -2.33 27.60
N ILE A 383 -32.48 -3.42 26.88
CA ILE A 383 -31.95 -4.66 27.48
C ILE A 383 -30.68 -4.38 28.29
N ARG A 384 -29.82 -3.45 27.85
CA ARG A 384 -28.61 -3.04 28.57
C ARG A 384 -28.95 -2.26 29.86
N ALA A 385 -29.91 -1.35 29.79
CA ALA A 385 -30.28 -0.47 30.90
C ALA A 385 -31.09 -1.20 31.99
N GLU A 386 -32.17 -1.90 31.59
CA GLU A 386 -33.15 -2.49 32.52
C GLU A 386 -32.97 -4.01 32.67
N GLY A 387 -32.16 -4.63 31.81
CA GLY A 387 -31.95 -6.07 31.80
C GLY A 387 -32.91 -6.83 30.88
N ARG A 388 -32.65 -8.13 30.75
CA ARG A 388 -33.30 -9.01 29.75
C ARG A 388 -34.71 -9.41 30.13
N ASN A 389 -34.93 -9.77 31.39
CA ASN A 389 -36.23 -10.27 31.85
C ASN A 389 -37.33 -9.22 31.71
N PRO A 390 -37.10 -7.93 32.09
CA PRO A 390 -38.08 -6.88 31.84
C PRO A 390 -38.43 -6.73 30.36
N TYR A 391 -37.43 -6.75 29.47
CA TYR A 391 -37.68 -6.67 28.04
C TYR A 391 -38.45 -7.88 27.50
N ARG A 392 -38.10 -9.11 27.91
CA ARG A 392 -38.81 -10.35 27.52
C ARG A 392 -40.28 -10.32 27.96
N ASN A 393 -40.57 -9.77 29.13
CA ASN A 393 -41.93 -9.67 29.66
C ASN A 393 -42.76 -8.59 28.95
N ALA A 394 -42.11 -7.52 28.47
CA ALA A 394 -42.72 -6.44 27.70
C ALA A 394 -42.52 -6.61 26.18
N ALA A 395 -42.20 -7.83 25.73
CA ALA A 395 -41.75 -8.06 24.37
C ALA A 395 -42.83 -7.72 23.33
N PRO A 396 -42.45 -7.06 22.21
CA PRO A 396 -43.37 -6.80 21.11
C PRO A 396 -43.69 -8.07 20.31
N ASP A 397 -44.78 -8.06 19.55
CA ASP A 397 -45.26 -9.23 18.77
C ASP A 397 -44.25 -9.73 17.71
N ASN A 398 -43.33 -8.88 17.28
CA ASN A 398 -42.28 -9.23 16.32
C ASN A 398 -40.99 -9.74 16.98
N PHE A 399 -40.97 -9.90 18.30
CA PHE A 399 -39.81 -10.40 19.04
C PHE A 399 -39.92 -11.89 19.38
N SER A 400 -38.80 -12.58 19.36
CA SER A 400 -38.67 -13.95 19.83
C SER A 400 -37.28 -14.19 20.41
N TYR A 401 -37.13 -15.21 21.24
CA TYR A 401 -35.83 -15.62 21.76
C TYR A 401 -35.68 -17.14 21.83
N ILE A 402 -34.44 -17.61 21.83
CA ILE A 402 -34.08 -19.03 21.92
C ILE A 402 -33.13 -19.19 23.10
N GLU A 403 -33.54 -19.92 24.13
CA GLU A 403 -32.64 -20.30 25.21
C GLU A 403 -31.73 -21.44 24.76
N HIS A 404 -30.46 -21.34 25.10
CA HIS A 404 -29.47 -22.33 24.72
C HIS A 404 -29.41 -23.42 25.79
N ASP A 405 -29.41 -24.68 25.35
CA ASP A 405 -29.13 -25.82 26.22
C ASP A 405 -27.66 -26.23 26.09
N TYR A 406 -26.86 -25.87 27.09
CA TYR A 406 -25.44 -26.23 27.15
C TYR A 406 -25.18 -27.58 27.80
N THR A 407 -26.22 -28.26 28.29
CA THR A 407 -26.10 -29.55 28.98
C THR A 407 -26.28 -30.72 28.02
N SER A 408 -26.97 -30.48 26.89
CA SER A 408 -27.17 -31.47 25.83
C SER A 408 -26.03 -31.44 24.80
N ALA A 409 -25.57 -32.62 24.39
CA ALA A 409 -24.62 -32.77 23.28
C ALA A 409 -25.20 -32.27 21.93
N ASP A 410 -26.54 -32.30 21.79
CA ASP A 410 -27.27 -31.84 20.59
C ASP A 410 -27.83 -30.41 20.77
N GLY A 411 -27.33 -29.65 21.75
CA GLY A 411 -27.82 -28.32 22.08
C GLY A 411 -27.77 -27.34 20.90
N PHE A 412 -26.69 -27.37 20.11
CA PHE A 412 -26.55 -26.53 18.91
C PHE A 412 -27.54 -26.92 17.80
N GLU A 413 -27.71 -28.21 17.53
CA GLU A 413 -28.65 -28.65 16.48
C GLU A 413 -30.10 -28.34 16.88
N THR A 414 -30.43 -28.48 18.17
CA THR A 414 -31.73 -28.08 18.73
C THR A 414 -31.97 -26.58 18.57
N TRP A 415 -30.97 -25.76 18.90
CA TRP A 415 -31.01 -24.31 18.69
C TRP A 415 -31.25 -23.95 17.21
N LYS A 416 -30.53 -24.60 16.31
CA LYS A 416 -30.61 -24.35 14.86
C LYS A 416 -31.98 -24.72 14.29
N GLN A 417 -32.55 -25.84 14.73
CA GLN A 417 -33.91 -26.24 14.38
C GLN A 417 -34.93 -25.21 14.89
N ARG A 418 -34.75 -24.73 16.12
CA ARG A 418 -35.63 -23.71 16.69
C ARG A 418 -35.56 -22.39 15.94
N LEU A 419 -34.36 -21.94 15.57
CA LEU A 419 -34.13 -20.75 14.75
C LEU A 419 -34.88 -20.85 13.43
N ARG A 420 -34.75 -21.99 12.72
CA ARG A 420 -35.46 -22.24 11.46
C ARG A 420 -36.97 -22.25 11.64
N SER A 421 -37.49 -22.93 12.66
CA SER A 421 -38.92 -22.98 12.97
C SER A 421 -39.52 -21.58 13.16
N ILE A 422 -38.84 -20.70 13.90
CA ILE A 422 -39.26 -19.31 14.09
C ILE A 422 -39.26 -18.55 12.76
N MET A 423 -38.19 -18.69 11.96
CA MET A 423 -38.03 -18.00 10.68
C MET A 423 -39.05 -18.46 9.62
N ASP A 424 -39.44 -19.73 9.68
CA ASP A 424 -40.42 -20.34 8.78
C ASP A 424 -41.86 -20.14 9.24
N GLY A 425 -42.07 -19.71 10.49
CA GLY A 425 -43.40 -19.53 11.08
C GLY A 425 -44.08 -20.83 11.48
N GLU A 426 -43.32 -21.91 11.67
CA GLU A 426 -43.85 -23.15 12.22
C GLU A 426 -44.14 -22.92 13.71
N LYS A 427 -45.39 -23.13 14.12
CA LYS A 427 -45.75 -23.05 15.53
C LYS A 427 -44.94 -24.10 16.28
N SER A 428 -44.06 -23.61 17.12
CA SER A 428 -43.45 -24.33 18.22
C SER A 428 -44.54 -24.99 19.06
N GLY A 429 -44.67 -26.31 18.96
CA GLY A 429 -45.52 -27.11 19.84
C GLY A 429 -45.04 -27.11 21.28
#